data_AF-A0A514WSX2-F1
#
_entry.id   AF-A0A514WSX2-F1
#
_cell.length_a   1.000
_cell.length_b   1.000
_cell.length_c   1.000
_cell.angle_alpha   90.00
_cell.angle_beta   90.00
_cell.angle_gamma   90.00
#
_symmetry.space_group_name_H-M   'P 1'
#
loop_
_entity.id
_entity.type
_entity.pdbx_description
1 polymer ?
#
loop_
_entity_poly.entity_id
_entity_poly.type
_entity_poly.pdbx_seq_one_letter_code
_entity_poly.pdbx_strand_id
1 'polypeptide(L)' 'MDYSKINYFEKSDTPKYREFIISQNNCILCGTVLELKHITDRDADEVKEEAFCTHCDVKTRAKTHILN' A
#
# COMPACT_ATOMS: atom_id res chain seq x y z
N MET A 1 19.67 -4.41 4.97
CA MET A 1 18.31 -4.05 4.50
C MET A 1 18.45 -2.95 3.48
N ASP A 2 17.74 -3.06 2.35
CA ASP A 2 17.84 -2.13 1.24
C ASP A 2 16.91 -0.92 1.46
N TYR A 3 17.50 0.24 1.75
CA TYR A 3 16.79 1.49 2.05
C TYR A 3 16.34 2.26 0.80
N SER A 4 16.68 1.78 -0.41
CA SER A 4 16.20 2.35 -1.68
C SER A 4 14.68 2.24 -1.87
N LYS A 5 14.02 1.45 -1.01
CA LYS A 5 12.59 1.14 -1.04
C LYS A 5 11.69 2.16 -0.32
N ILE A 6 12.27 3.18 0.30
CA ILE A 6 11.56 4.24 1.02
C ILE A 6 11.61 5.52 0.18
N ASN A 7 10.45 6.14 -0.03
CA ASN A 7 10.38 7.39 -0.77
C ASN A 7 10.91 8.55 0.08
N TYR A 8 11.50 9.57 -0.55
CA TYR A 8 12.15 10.69 0.16
C TYR A 8 11.22 11.49 1.08
N PHE A 9 9.90 11.43 0.85
CA PHE A 9 8.88 12.13 1.63
C PHE A 9 8.37 11.33 2.83
N GLU A 10 8.74 10.06 2.97
CA GLU A 10 8.31 9.22 4.08
C GLU A 10 9.17 9.51 5.32
N LYS A 11 8.52 9.92 6.44
CA LYS A 11 9.19 10.29 7.69
C LYS A 11 9.84 9.09 8.36
N SER A 12 11.00 8.66 7.88
CA SER A 12 11.57 7.36 8.21
C SER A 12 12.67 7.44 9.29
N ASP A 13 12.49 8.28 10.31
CA ASP A 13 13.55 8.63 11.27
C ASP A 13 14.05 7.44 12.12
N THR A 14 13.21 6.42 12.34
CA THR A 14 13.55 5.25 13.17
C THR A 14 13.59 3.96 12.35
N PRO A 15 14.49 3.00 12.68
CA PRO A 15 14.57 1.72 11.96
C PRO A 15 13.26 0.91 11.96
N LYS A 16 12.56 0.87 13.09
CA LYS A 16 11.26 0.18 13.19
C LYS A 16 10.21 0.79 12.26
N TYR A 17 10.19 2.12 12.17
CA TYR A 17 9.25 2.80 11.30
C TYR A 17 9.62 2.66 9.82
N ARG A 18 10.92 2.61 9.48
CA ARG A 18 11.40 2.25 8.13
C ARG A 18 10.91 0.87 7.71
N GLU A 19 11.10 -0.13 8.56
CA GLU A 19 10.66 -1.51 8.28
C GLU A 19 9.14 -1.58 8.13
N PHE A 20 8.41 -0.86 8.99
CA PHE A 20 6.96 -0.73 8.87
C PHE A 20 6.56 -0.15 7.51
N ILE A 21 7.11 1.00 7.11
CA ILE A 21 6.82 1.64 5.81
C ILE A 21 7.09 0.67 4.65
N ILE A 22 8.27 0.04 4.62
CA ILE A 22 8.64 -0.92 3.57
C ILE A 22 7.61 -2.06 3.52
N SER A 23 7.20 -2.61 4.67
CA SER A 23 6.21 -3.69 4.71
C SER A 23 4.81 -3.28 4.23
N GLN A 24 4.47 -1.99 4.34
CA GLN A 24 3.16 -1.45 3.94
C GLN A 24 3.09 -1.10 2.46
N ASN A 25 4.23 -0.84 1.83
CA ASN A 25 4.33 -0.32 0.46
C ASN A 25 4.95 -1.33 -0.52
N ASN A 26 5.51 -2.44 -0.03
CA ASN A 26 6.15 -3.43 -0.88
C ASN A 26 5.55 -4.83 -0.67
N CYS A 27 5.50 -5.61 -1.73
CA CYS A 27 5.05 -6.99 -1.69
C CYS A 27 5.92 -7.83 -0.75
N ILE A 28 5.29 -8.57 0.15
CA ILE A 28 5.97 -9.43 1.10
C ILE A 28 6.74 -10.59 0.44
N LEU A 29 6.37 -10.97 -0.78
CA LEU A 29 6.97 -12.11 -1.50
C LEU A 29 8.17 -11.70 -2.35
N CYS A 30 8.01 -10.65 -3.16
CA CYS A 30 9.02 -10.25 -4.15
C CYS A 30 9.62 -8.86 -3.91
N GLY A 31 9.08 -8.10 -2.95
CA GLY A 31 9.57 -6.76 -2.62
C GLY A 31 9.24 -5.67 -3.65
N THR A 32 8.47 -5.97 -4.70
CA THR A 32 7.95 -4.97 -5.65
C THR A 32 7.08 -3.95 -4.92
N VAL A 33 7.18 -2.67 -5.29
CA VAL A 33 6.27 -1.63 -4.80
C VAL A 33 4.83 -1.98 -5.18
N LEU A 34 3.93 -1.89 -4.22
CA LEU A 34 2.51 -2.13 -4.41
C LEU A 34 1.88 -0.94 -5.14
N GLU A 35 0.99 -1.22 -6.08
CA GLU A 35 0.17 -0.22 -6.73
C GLU A 35 -1.17 -0.08 -6.01
N LEU A 36 -1.70 1.15 -5.95
CA LEU A 36 -2.98 1.44 -5.32
C LEU A 36 -4.07 1.56 -6.37
N LYS A 37 -5.14 0.79 -6.19
CA LYS A 37 -6.37 0.87 -6.98
C LYS A 37 -7.48 1.43 -6.12
N HIS A 38 -8.16 2.45 -6.65
CA HIS A 38 -9.35 3.04 -6.03
C HIS A 38 -10.55 2.71 -6.90
N ILE A 39 -11.62 2.20 -6.28
CA ILE A 39 -12.89 1.90 -6.94
C ILE A 39 -13.97 2.67 -6.19
N THR A 40 -14.56 3.66 -6.85
CA THR A 40 -15.69 4.42 -6.32
C THR A 40 -16.98 3.74 -6.75
N ASP A 41 -17.83 3.42 -5.78
CA ASP A 41 -19.21 3.00 -5.99
C ASP A 41 -20.12 4.15 -5.55
N ARG A 42 -20.78 4.79 -6.52
CA ARG A 42 -21.68 5.93 -6.27
C ARG A 42 -23.07 5.50 -5.84
N ASP A 43 -23.46 4.27 -6.12
CA ASP A 43 -24.78 3.76 -5.73
C ASP A 43 -24.77 3.36 -4.26
N ALA A 44 -23.62 2.84 -3.79
CA ALA A 44 -23.40 2.49 -2.39
C ALA A 44 -22.79 3.62 -1.56
N ASP A 45 -22.46 4.77 -2.17
CA ASP A 45 -21.67 5.84 -1.54
C ASP A 45 -20.41 5.29 -0.85
N GLU A 46 -19.62 4.47 -1.57
CA GLU A 46 -18.41 3.82 -1.06
C GLU A 46 -17.17 4.10 -1.92
N VAL A 47 -16.00 4.17 -1.28
CA VAL A 47 -14.69 4.12 -1.94
C VAL A 47 -13.92 2.91 -1.42
N LYS A 48 -13.53 2.02 -2.34
CA LYS A 48 -12.69 0.86 -2.05
C LYS A 48 -11.27 1.15 -2.48
N GLU A 49 -10.34 1.07 -1.54
CA GLU A 49 -8.90 1.18 -1.77
C GLU A 49 -8.28 -0.21 -1.65
N GLU A 50 -7.49 -0.62 -2.64
CA GLU A 50 -6.78 -1.90 -2.66
C GLU A 50 -5.33 -1.67 -3.08
N ALA A 51 -4.37 -2.21 -2.33
CA ALA A 51 -2.97 -2.23 -2.73
C ALA A 51 -2.61 -3.60 -3.33
N PHE A 52 -2.11 -3.65 -4.56
CA PHE A 52 -1.84 -4.93 -5.23
C PHE A 52 -0.42 -4.99 -5.79
N CYS A 53 0.13 -6.20 -5.88
CA CYS A 53 1.42 -6.45 -6.50
C CYS A 53 1.23 -6.82 -7.97
N THR A 54 1.81 -6.04 -8.88
CA THR A 54 1.76 -6.27 -10.34
C THR A 54 2.47 -7.54 -10.81
N HIS A 55 3.42 -8.08 -10.02
CA HIS A 55 4.17 -9.28 -10.38
C HIS A 55 3.58 -10.57 -9.80
N CYS A 56 3.13 -10.52 -8.54
CA CYS A 56 2.65 -11.71 -7.82
C CYS A 56 1.13 -11.84 -7.80
N ASP A 57 0.41 -10.82 -8.30
CA ASP A 57 -1.06 -10.70 -8.24
C ASP A 57 -1.63 -10.83 -6.82
N VAL A 58 -0.80 -10.52 -5.82
CA VAL A 58 -1.19 -10.52 -4.41
C VAL A 58 -1.87 -9.20 -4.08
N LYS A 59 -3.08 -9.29 -3.54
CA LYS A 59 -3.84 -8.16 -3.00
C LYS A 59 -3.56 -8.01 -1.51
N THR A 60 -3.32 -6.79 -1.10
CA THR A 60 -3.02 -6.39 0.27
C THR A 60 -3.83 -5.12 0.59
N ARG A 61 -4.05 -4.84 1.88
CA ARG A 61 -4.71 -3.60 2.33
C ARG A 61 -5.98 -3.25 1.52
N ALA A 62 -6.99 -4.12 1.60
CA ALA A 62 -8.31 -3.81 1.07
C ALA A 62 -9.12 -3.05 2.14
N LYS A 63 -9.47 -1.79 1.88
CA LYS A 63 -10.25 -0.95 2.80
C LYS A 63 -11.42 -0.32 2.08
N THR A 64 -12.58 -0.33 2.70
CA THR A 64 -13.79 0.33 2.19
C THR A 64 -14.10 1.52 3.09
N HIS A 65 -14.35 2.66 2.46
CA HIS A 65 -14.70 3.92 3.08
C HIS A 65 -16.12 4.29 2.66
N ILE A 66 -16.98 4.63 3.62
CA ILE A 66 -18.33 5.12 3.35
C ILE A 66 -18.27 6.64 3.18
N LEU A 67 -18.84 7.15 2.11
CA LEU A 67 -18.99 8.56 1.79
C LEU A 67 -20.28 9.07 2.43
N ASN A 68 -20.19 9.58 3.66
CA ASN A 68 -21.30 10.28 4.33
C ASN A 68 -21.36 11.76 3.96
#